data_AF-A0A9P3GPR4-F1
#
_entry.id   AF-A0A9P3GPR4-F1
#
_cell.length_a   1.000
_cell.length_b   1.000
_cell.length_c   1.000
_cell.angle_alpha   90.00
_cell.angle_beta   90.00
_cell.angle_gamma   90.00
#
_symmetry.space_group_name_H-M   'P 1'
#
loop_
_entity.id
_entity.type
_entity.pdbx_description
1 polymer ?
#
loop_
_entity_poly.entity_id
_entity_poly.type
_entity_poly.pdbx_seq_one_letter_code
_entity_poly.pdbx_strand_id
1 'polypeptide(L)'
;MILAALFQLWLYFEYKIERWRYPRHISFGSVSYLPGGLVLKYTSTTLGRRDAEAEALRYVREHTTIPVPRVYASVEGYATRFVLMERVKGDCLEAAWHKLDDTQRDAVVDQLRGFV
;
A
#
# COMPACT_ATOMS: atom_id res chain seq x y z
N MET A 1 1.51 -3.87 20.69
CA MET A 1 2.69 -3.12 21.19
C MET A 1 4.02 -3.74 20.73
N ILE A 2 4.27 -5.04 20.94
CA ILE A 2 5.53 -5.69 20.51
C ILE A 2 5.70 -5.69 18.98
N LEU A 3 4.67 -6.06 18.21
CA LEU A 3 4.77 -6.09 16.74
C LEU A 3 5.11 -4.71 16.14
N ALA A 4 4.49 -3.64 16.65
CA ALA A 4 4.76 -2.27 16.21
C ALA A 4 6.19 -1.84 16.55
N ALA A 5 6.69 -2.21 17.73
CA ALA A 5 8.08 -1.95 18.12
C ALA A 5 9.07 -2.75 17.26
N LEU A 6 8.78 -4.01 16.92
CA LEU A 6 9.58 -4.82 16.01
C LEU A 6 9.58 -4.24 14.60
N PHE A 7 8.42 -3.81 14.08
CA PHE A 7 8.33 -3.11 12.80
C PHE A 7 9.14 -1.82 12.81
N GLN A 8 9.04 -1.01 13.86
CA GLN A 8 9.77 0.23 13.96
C GLN A 8 11.28 0.03 14.13
N LEU A 9 11.70 -0.95 14.93
CA LEU A 9 13.11 -1.30 15.08
C LEU A 9 13.70 -1.82 13.77
N TRP A 10 12.96 -2.70 13.10
CA TRP A 10 13.32 -3.23 11.79
C TRP A 10 13.38 -2.14 10.72
N LEU A 11 12.39 -1.24 10.67
CA LEU A 11 12.40 -0.09 9.75
C LEU A 11 13.50 0.90 10.08
N TYR A 12 13.79 1.16 11.35
CA TYR A 12 14.90 2.01 11.75
C TYR A 12 16.24 1.40 11.29
N PHE A 13 16.38 0.08 11.41
CA PHE A 13 17.56 -0.66 10.96
C PHE A 13 17.69 -0.66 9.43
N GLU A 14 16.61 -1.01 8.72
CA GLU A 14 16.52 -0.95 7.25
C GLU A 14 16.76 0.47 6.74
N TYR A 15 16.09 1.49 7.30
CA TYR A 15 16.31 2.90 6.93
C TYR A 15 17.78 3.31 7.10
N LYS A 16 18.44 2.89 8.19
CA LYS A 16 19.86 3.18 8.41
C LYS A 16 20.76 2.46 7.39
N ILE A 17 20.43 1.21 7.06
CA ILE A 17 21.20 0.38 6.12
C ILE A 17 20.98 0.82 4.67
N GLU A 18 19.73 1.03 4.25
CA GLU A 18 19.36 1.48 2.91
C GLU A 18 19.90 2.88 2.62
N ARG A 19 19.84 3.81 3.58
CA ARG A 19 20.46 5.14 3.45
C ARG A 19 21.98 5.07 3.29
N TRP A 20 22.62 4.02 3.81
CA TRP A 20 24.04 3.77 3.66
C TRP A 20 24.39 3.05 2.35
N ARG A 21 23.53 2.13 1.90
CA ARG A 21 23.83 1.18 0.82
C ARG A 21 23.27 1.61 -0.55
N TYR A 22 22.21 2.42 -0.57
CA TYR A 22 21.54 2.89 -1.77
C TYR A 22 20.98 4.31 -1.60
N PRO A 23 21.80 5.37 -1.77
CA PRO A 23 21.34 6.77 -1.66
C PRO A 23 20.31 7.19 -2.74
N ARG A 24 19.86 6.26 -3.59
CA ARG A 24 18.93 6.47 -4.71
C ARG A 24 17.78 5.46 -4.80
N HIS A 25 17.55 4.61 -3.80
CA HIS A 25 16.33 3.78 -3.78
C HIS A 25 15.14 4.67 -3.40
N ILE A 26 14.20 4.79 -4.33
CA ILE A 26 13.19 5.82 -4.35
C ILE A 26 12.12 5.53 -3.30
N SER A 27 12.24 6.16 -2.13
CA SER A 27 11.12 6.36 -1.22
C SER A 27 10.14 7.34 -1.88
N PHE A 28 9.06 6.85 -2.48
CA PHE A 28 7.95 7.71 -2.90
C PHE A 28 7.04 7.97 -1.69
N GLY A 29 7.48 8.81 -0.75
CA GLY A 29 6.67 9.19 0.41
C GLY A 29 6.42 8.06 1.43
N SER A 30 5.22 8.03 2.01
CA SER A 30 4.74 7.16 3.11
C SER A 30 4.60 5.67 2.79
N VAL A 31 5.32 5.16 1.78
CA VAL A 31 5.19 3.79 1.25
C VAL A 31 6.56 3.16 1.04
N SER A 32 6.72 1.90 1.50
CA SER A 32 7.89 1.06 1.30
C SER A 32 7.48 -0.27 0.66
N TYR A 33 8.30 -0.78 -0.27
CA TYR A 33 8.08 -2.05 -0.96
C TYR A 33 8.99 -3.12 -0.36
N LEU A 34 8.41 -4.24 0.07
CA LEU A 34 9.12 -5.30 0.76
C LEU A 34 9.20 -6.58 -0.10
N PRO A 35 10.20 -7.45 0.14
CA PRO A 35 10.27 -8.76 -0.48
C PRO A 35 8.98 -9.58 -0.31
N GLY A 36 8.75 -10.53 -1.21
CA GLY A 36 7.55 -11.39 -1.16
C GLY A 36 6.27 -10.73 -1.67
N GLY A 37 6.38 -9.59 -2.37
CA GLY A 37 5.22 -8.89 -2.92
C GLY A 37 4.41 -8.18 -1.85
N LEU A 38 5.09 -7.59 -0.87
CA LEU A 38 4.48 -6.87 0.25
C LEU A 38 4.71 -5.37 0.11
N VAL A 39 3.79 -4.59 0.67
CA VAL A 39 3.87 -3.14 0.79
C VAL A 39 3.63 -2.77 2.24
N LEU A 40 4.47 -1.88 2.76
CA LEU A 40 4.29 -1.25 4.04
C LEU A 40 3.98 0.24 3.82
N LYS A 41 2.79 0.67 4.23
CA LYS A 41 2.47 2.09 4.36
C LYS A 41 2.70 2.55 5.79
N TYR A 42 3.17 3.78 5.96
CA TYR A 42 3.32 4.40 7.27
C TYR A 42 2.84 5.85 7.26
N THR A 43 1.92 6.17 8.16
CA THR A 43 1.26 7.47 8.24
C THR A 43 1.46 8.08 9.62
N SER A 44 1.85 9.35 9.70
CA SER A 44 1.92 10.05 10.98
C SER A 44 0.54 10.20 11.60
N THR A 45 0.41 9.83 12.88
CA THR A 45 -0.81 10.01 13.68
C THR A 45 -0.74 11.25 14.58
N THR A 46 0.34 12.04 14.51
CA THR A 46 0.56 13.23 15.36
C THR A 46 -0.51 14.31 15.19
N LEU A 47 -1.21 14.35 14.06
CA LEU A 47 -2.29 15.30 13.77
C LEU A 47 -3.69 14.77 14.10
N GLY A 48 -3.80 13.66 14.85
CA GLY A 48 -5.09 13.05 15.19
C GLY A 48 -5.86 12.53 13.97
N ARG A 49 -5.17 12.32 12.83
CA ARG A 49 -5.77 11.80 11.62
C ARG A 49 -6.22 10.37 11.87
N ARG A 50 -7.55 10.14 11.88
CA ARG A 50 -8.10 8.79 11.83
C ARG A 50 -7.84 8.23 10.44
N ASP A 51 -6.97 7.24 10.39
CA ASP A 51 -6.73 6.45 9.19
C ASP A 51 -7.53 5.15 9.34
N ALA A 52 -8.46 4.96 8.41
CA ALA A 52 -9.34 3.80 8.34
C ALA A 52 -9.04 2.94 7.10
N GLU A 53 -7.89 3.14 6.45
CA GLU A 53 -7.52 2.45 5.21
C GLU A 53 -7.57 0.92 5.40
N ALA A 54 -6.99 0.42 6.49
CA ALA A 54 -6.95 -1.02 6.76
C ALA A 54 -8.36 -1.60 6.97
N GLU A 55 -9.22 -0.91 7.70
CA GLU A 55 -10.60 -1.31 7.95
C GLU A 55 -11.43 -1.25 6.68
N ALA A 56 -11.28 -0.19 5.88
CA ALA A 56 -11.97 -0.04 4.61
C ALA A 56 -11.56 -1.13 3.61
N LEU A 57 -10.27 -1.43 3.48
CA LEU A 57 -9.78 -2.50 2.61
C LEU A 57 -10.31 -3.88 3.04
N ARG A 58 -10.35 -4.17 4.35
CA ARG A 58 -10.95 -5.41 4.85
C ARG A 58 -12.44 -5.47 4.52
N TYR A 59 -13.18 -4.39 4.79
CA TYR A 59 -14.60 -4.32 4.52
C TYR A 59 -14.91 -4.53 3.04
N VAL A 60 -14.26 -3.80 2.14
CA VAL A 60 -14.46 -3.92 0.68
C VAL A 60 -14.14 -5.34 0.21
N ARG A 61 -13.05 -5.94 0.71
CA ARG A 61 -12.67 -7.32 0.35
C ARG A 61 -13.70 -8.35 0.82
N GLU A 62 -14.27 -8.15 2.00
CA GLU A 62 -15.24 -9.08 2.59
C GLU A 62 -16.62 -8.97 1.93
N HIS A 63 -16.98 -7.80 1.40
CA HIS A 63 -18.35 -7.51 0.95
C HIS A 63 -18.50 -7.30 -0.56
N THR A 64 -17.41 -7.31 -1.33
CA THR A 64 -17.44 -7.08 -2.79
C THR A 64 -16.49 -8.01 -3.54
N THR A 65 -16.63 -8.05 -4.86
CA THR A 65 -15.69 -8.74 -5.76
C THR A 65 -14.56 -7.81 -6.25
N ILE A 66 -14.51 -6.56 -5.77
CA ILE A 66 -13.50 -5.59 -6.18
C ILE A 66 -12.12 -6.08 -5.73
N PRO A 67 -11.14 -6.23 -6.64
CA PRO A 67 -9.83 -6.71 -6.29
C PRO A 67 -9.04 -5.64 -5.52
N VAL A 68 -9.07 -5.73 -4.19
CA VAL A 68 -8.30 -4.86 -3.28
C VAL A 68 -7.18 -5.64 -2.57
N PRO A 69 -6.06 -4.98 -2.20
CA PRO A 69 -4.95 -5.65 -1.53
C PRO A 69 -5.38 -6.27 -0.19
N ARG A 70 -4.85 -7.46 0.12
CA ARG A 70 -5.06 -8.07 1.43
C ARG A 70 -4.23 -7.35 2.49
N VAL A 71 -4.89 -6.88 3.54
CA VAL A 71 -4.21 -6.33 4.73
C VAL A 71 -3.77 -7.46 5.64
N TYR A 72 -2.47 -7.55 5.93
CA TYR A 72 -1.90 -8.52 6.86
C TYR A 72 -1.81 -7.97 8.29
N ALA A 73 -1.43 -6.70 8.43
CA ALA A 73 -1.36 -6.03 9.73
C ALA A 73 -1.69 -4.54 9.62
N SER A 74 -2.34 -4.01 10.64
CA SER A 74 -2.52 -2.56 10.86
C SER A 74 -2.24 -2.29 12.33
N VAL A 75 -1.18 -1.54 12.61
CA VAL A 75 -0.72 -1.29 13.98
C VAL A 75 -0.35 0.18 14.14
N GLU A 76 -0.55 0.73 15.33
CA GLU A 76 -0.09 2.07 15.69
C GLU A 76 0.99 1.98 16.76
N GLY A 77 2.04 2.80 16.63
CA GLY A 77 3.11 2.93 17.60
C GLY A 77 3.89 4.22 17.37
N TYR A 78 4.30 4.88 18.47
CA TYR A 78 5.15 6.09 18.44
C TYR A 78 4.66 7.17 17.47
N ALA A 79 3.36 7.48 17.55
CA ALA A 79 2.68 8.45 16.69
C ALA A 79 2.77 8.15 15.18
N THR A 80 2.93 6.88 14.81
CA THR A 80 2.93 6.39 13.43
C THR A 80 2.03 5.16 13.33
N ARG A 81 1.18 5.12 12.32
CA ARG A 81 0.40 3.95 11.93
C ARG A 81 1.11 3.23 10.80
N PHE A 82 1.17 1.92 10.90
CA PHE A 82 1.79 1.03 9.93
C PHE A 82 0.74 0.08 9.37
N VAL A 83 0.63 -0.01 8.04
CA VAL A 83 -0.25 -0.95 7.36
C VAL A 83 0.61 -1.84 6.45
N LEU A 84 0.72 -3.11 6.81
CA LEU A 84 1.37 -4.14 6.00
C LEU A 84 0.31 -4.85 5.16
N MET A 85 0.50 -4.88 3.84
CA MET A 85 -0.47 -5.44 2.91
C MET A 85 0.19 -6.02 1.65
N GLU A 86 -0.60 -6.73 0.87
CA GLU A 86 -0.22 -7.27 -0.44
C GLU A 86 0.10 -6.14 -1.44
N ARG A 87 1.13 -6.34 -2.26
CA ARG A 87 1.41 -5.50 -3.43
C ARG A 87 0.50 -5.90 -4.59
N VAL A 88 -0.39 -5.01 -5.00
CA VAL A 88 -1.13 -5.17 -6.26
C VAL A 88 -0.14 -5.04 -7.42
N LYS A 89 -0.05 -6.08 -8.25
CA LYS A 89 0.78 -6.08 -9.46
C LYS A 89 0.01 -5.42 -10.60
N GLY A 90 0.71 -4.60 -11.38
CA GLY A 90 0.15 -3.92 -12.54
C GLY A 90 0.73 -2.53 -12.71
N ASP A 91 0.29 -1.87 -13.77
CA ASP A 91 0.59 -0.46 -14.04
C ASP A 91 -0.58 0.42 -13.61
N CYS A 92 -0.27 1.65 -13.19
CA CYS A 92 -1.31 2.64 -12.94
C CYS A 92 -2.06 2.92 -14.25
N LEU A 93 -3.40 2.83 -14.22
CA LEU A 93 -4.24 2.98 -15.41
C LEU A 93 -4.01 4.33 -16.09
N GLU A 94 -3.85 5.43 -15.34
CA GLU A 94 -3.55 6.76 -15.87
C GLU A 94 -2.27 6.75 -16.75
N ALA A 95 -1.22 6.09 -16.28
CA ALA A 95 0.04 5.97 -17.01
C ALA A 95 -0.03 4.99 -18.19
N ALA A 96 -0.95 4.01 -18.15
CA ALA A 96 -1.12 3.02 -19.21
C ALA A 96 -2.15 3.44 -20.28
N TRP A 97 -3.09 4.35 -19.95
CA TRP A 97 -4.29 4.63 -20.76
C TRP A 97 -4.00 4.99 -22.22
N HIS A 98 -2.99 5.83 -22.44
CA HIS A 98 -2.60 6.28 -23.78
C HIS A 98 -1.97 5.17 -24.63
N LYS A 99 -1.54 4.06 -24.02
CA LYS A 99 -0.96 2.89 -24.70
C LYS A 99 -2.01 1.86 -25.09
N LEU A 100 -3.23 1.99 -24.58
CA LEU A 100 -4.33 1.08 -24.87
C LEU A 100 -5.02 1.46 -26.18
N ASP A 101 -5.39 0.47 -26.98
CA ASP A 101 -6.28 0.65 -28.13
C ASP A 101 -7.75 0.81 -27.67
N ASP A 102 -8.64 1.14 -28.61
CA ASP A 102 -10.05 1.41 -28.28
C ASP A 102 -10.77 0.17 -27.71
N THR A 103 -10.50 -1.02 -28.25
CA THR A 103 -11.06 -2.28 -27.74
C THR A 103 -10.63 -2.54 -26.29
N GLN A 104 -9.36 -2.26 -25.97
CA GLN A 104 -8.82 -2.41 -24.62
C GLN A 104 -9.41 -1.39 -23.64
N ARG A 105 -9.63 -0.15 -24.08
CA ARG A 105 -10.30 0.88 -23.27
C ARG A 105 -11.75 0.51 -22.98
N ASP A 106 -12.48 0.02 -23.98
CA ASP A 106 -13.85 -0.46 -23.82
C ASP A 106 -13.91 -1.61 -22.81
N ALA A 107 -12.97 -2.57 -22.90
CA ALA A 107 -12.87 -3.66 -21.94
C ALA A 107 -12.61 -3.18 -20.50
N VAL A 108 -11.78 -2.15 -20.30
CA VAL A 108 -11.55 -1.54 -18.97
C VAL A 108 -12.83 -0.87 -18.46
N VAL A 109 -13.54 -0.13 -19.31
CA VAL A 109 -14.80 0.53 -18.93
C VAL A 109 -15.86 -0.50 -18.55
N ASP A 110 -15.99 -1.58 -19.32
CA ASP A 110 -16.92 -2.67 -19.03
C ASP A 110 -16.57 -3.40 -17.74
N GLN A 111 -15.28 -3.64 -17.48
CA GLN A 111 -14.81 -4.21 -16.22
C GLN A 111 -15.18 -3.31 -15.03
N LEU A 112 -14.90 -1.99 -15.13
CA LEU A 112 -15.19 -1.04 -14.05
C LEU A 112 -16.69 -0.89 -13.81
N ARG A 113 -17.52 -0.91 -14.87
CA ARG A 113 -18.98 -0.95 -14.75
C ARG A 113 -19.45 -2.18 -13.96
N GLY A 114 -18.75 -3.31 -14.05
CA GLY A 114 -19.09 -4.52 -13.29
C GLY A 114 -18.88 -4.40 -11.78
N PHE A 115 -18.17 -3.37 -11.30
CA PHE A 115 -17.89 -3.15 -9.87
C PHE A 115 -18.80 -2.12 -9.19
N VAL A 116 -19.54 -1.30 -9.95
CA VAL A 116 -20.35 -0.16 -9.46
C VAL A 116 -21.82 -0.36 -9.78
#